data_AF-A0A8T1TQG7-F1
#
_entry.id   AF-A0A8T1TQG7-F1
#
_cell.length_a   1.000
_cell.length_b   1.000
_cell.length_c   1.000
_cell.angle_alpha   90.00
_cell.angle_beta   90.00
_cell.angle_gamma   90.00
#
_symmetry.space_group_name_H-M   'P 1'
#
loop_
_entity.id
_entity.type
_entity.pdbx_description
1 polymer ?
#
loop_
_entity_poly.entity_id
_entity_poly.type
_entity_poly.pdbx_seq_one_letter_code
_entity_poly.pdbx_strand_id
1 'polypeptide(L)'
;MLFRCVRPLRAASKGPASRRSSLFWRSFASASANSLEACVRERQLPPFERLQLAEIEPAVTNAAANYTRDLHKLEKKLHDAGKNVQFGDVVDPLEVQGDALGRMCGIVGHRMSVCSSEELHAVHGKLQQLVTKTVTEASQSKTLYDAYLAVRESDEWSKLELAQQRIIELCLR
;
A
#
# COMPACT_ATOMS: atom_id res chain seq x y z
N MET A 1 -50.93 20.06 -73.67
CA MET A 1 -50.38 19.58 -72.39
C MET A 1 -49.09 18.82 -72.68
N LEU A 2 -47.98 19.57 -72.76
CA LEU A 2 -46.58 19.14 -72.87
C LEU A 2 -46.03 19.16 -71.42
N PHE A 3 -45.18 18.27 -70.91
CA PHE A 3 -43.79 17.93 -71.27
C PHE A 3 -43.46 16.62 -70.52
N ARG A 4 -42.99 15.54 -71.15
CA ARG A 4 -41.57 15.25 -71.47
C ARG A 4 -40.58 15.69 -70.36
N CYS A 5 -40.06 14.74 -69.59
CA CYS A 5 -38.62 14.71 -69.31
C CYS A 5 -38.13 13.27 -69.13
N VAL A 6 -37.13 12.92 -69.93
CA VAL A 6 -36.41 11.65 -69.99
C VAL A 6 -35.01 11.94 -69.43
N ARG A 7 -34.46 11.08 -68.56
CA ARG A 7 -33.09 10.51 -68.68
C ARG A 7 -32.67 9.66 -67.46
N PRO A 8 -31.63 8.82 -67.56
CA PRO A 8 -31.69 7.42 -67.14
C PRO A 8 -30.72 7.06 -66.00
N LEU A 9 -30.83 5.79 -65.56
CA LEU A 9 -29.87 5.09 -64.71
C LEU A 9 -28.49 4.90 -65.38
N ARG A 10 -27.42 5.27 -64.65
CA ARG A 10 -26.09 4.60 -64.54
C ARG A 10 -25.18 5.51 -63.68
N ALA A 11 -24.22 5.07 -62.87
CA ALA A 11 -23.64 3.76 -62.59
C ALA A 11 -23.06 3.76 -61.17
N ALA A 12 -22.83 2.57 -60.63
CA ALA A 12 -22.23 2.32 -59.32
C ALA A 12 -20.75 2.74 -59.23
N SER A 13 -20.33 3.18 -58.04
CA SER A 13 -18.94 3.05 -57.59
C SER A 13 -18.85 2.79 -56.07
N LYS A 14 -18.60 1.51 -55.75
CA LYS A 14 -17.68 0.97 -54.72
C LYS A 14 -17.49 1.71 -53.38
N GLY A 15 -17.79 1.00 -52.30
CA GLY A 15 -16.85 0.82 -51.18
C GLY A 15 -17.26 1.39 -49.82
N PRO A 16 -16.83 0.77 -48.70
CA PRO A 16 -17.64 0.63 -47.50
C PRO A 16 -17.15 1.49 -46.32
N ALA A 17 -17.99 1.62 -45.30
CA ALA A 17 -17.68 1.18 -43.92
C ALA A 17 -18.49 1.99 -42.89
N SER A 18 -19.37 1.25 -42.21
CA SER A 18 -19.93 1.57 -40.90
C SER A 18 -18.89 2.23 -39.98
N ARG A 19 -19.14 3.48 -39.56
CA ARG A 19 -18.59 4.02 -38.31
C ARG A 19 -19.66 3.94 -37.23
N ARG A 20 -19.69 2.80 -36.54
CA ARG A 20 -20.13 2.79 -35.14
C ARG A 20 -19.05 3.50 -34.35
N SER A 21 -19.29 4.76 -33.98
CA SER A 21 -18.46 5.46 -33.01
C SER A 21 -18.68 4.83 -31.64
N SER A 22 -17.64 4.11 -31.23
CA SER A 22 -17.46 3.45 -29.96
C SER A 22 -17.63 4.40 -28.78
N LEU A 23 -18.51 4.01 -27.87
CA LEU A 23 -18.24 3.81 -26.44
C LEU A 23 -17.21 4.76 -25.82
N PHE A 24 -17.75 5.75 -25.11
CA PHE A 24 -17.52 5.99 -23.69
C PHE A 24 -16.21 5.42 -23.12
N TRP A 25 -15.17 6.24 -23.07
CA TRP A 25 -14.07 6.06 -22.12
C TRP A 25 -13.88 7.36 -21.37
N ARG A 26 -14.47 7.40 -20.16
CA ARG A 26 -14.01 8.30 -19.11
C ARG A 26 -12.64 7.78 -18.67
N SER A 27 -11.56 8.42 -19.13
CA SER A 27 -10.28 8.30 -18.43
C SER A 27 -10.34 9.19 -17.20
N PHE A 28 -10.70 8.59 -16.07
CA PHE A 28 -10.34 9.12 -14.76
C PHE A 28 -9.59 8.01 -14.04
N ALA A 29 -8.31 7.90 -14.35
CA ALA A 29 -7.36 7.17 -13.52
C ALA A 29 -6.22 8.14 -13.22
N SER A 30 -6.35 8.92 -12.15
CA SER A 30 -5.15 9.27 -11.40
C SER A 30 -4.79 8.04 -10.57
N ALA A 31 -4.27 7.02 -11.25
CA ALA A 31 -3.52 5.98 -10.61
C ALA A 31 -2.21 6.64 -10.15
N SER A 32 -1.74 6.35 -8.93
CA SER A 32 -0.37 6.70 -8.57
C SER A 32 0.55 6.19 -9.67
N ALA A 33 1.46 7.02 -10.16
CA ALA A 33 2.42 6.63 -11.20
C ALA A 33 3.23 5.37 -10.81
N ASN A 34 3.29 5.08 -9.51
CA ASN A 34 3.87 3.90 -8.92
C ASN A 34 2.82 2.79 -8.68
N SER A 35 2.99 1.66 -9.35
CA SER A 35 2.13 0.48 -9.30
C SER A 35 2.22 -0.27 -7.96
N LEU A 36 3.38 -0.25 -7.30
CA LEU A 36 3.58 -0.86 -5.99
C LEU A 36 2.83 -0.11 -4.89
N GLU A 37 2.88 1.23 -4.92
CA GLU A 37 2.09 2.04 -4.01
C GLU A 37 0.58 1.87 -4.24
N ALA A 38 0.16 1.78 -5.51
CA ALA A 38 -1.25 1.58 -5.87
C ALA A 38 -1.79 0.27 -5.31
N CYS A 39 -1.10 -0.85 -5.55
CA CYS A 39 -1.59 -2.16 -5.13
C CYS A 39 -1.66 -2.30 -3.61
N VAL A 40 -0.68 -1.73 -2.89
CA VAL A 40 -0.66 -1.73 -1.42
C VAL A 40 -1.81 -0.89 -0.87
N ARG A 41 -2.02 0.33 -1.40
CA ARG A 41 -3.10 1.23 -0.97
C ARG A 41 -4.48 0.63 -1.24
N GLU A 42 -4.68 0.02 -2.39
CA GLU A 42 -5.96 -0.55 -2.82
C GLU A 42 -6.19 -1.97 -2.32
N ARG A 43 -5.24 -2.54 -1.55
CA ARG A 43 -5.25 -3.92 -1.05
C ARG A 43 -5.48 -4.96 -2.17
N GLN A 44 -4.83 -4.75 -3.31
CA GLN A 44 -4.87 -5.65 -4.46
C GLN A 44 -3.64 -6.55 -4.51
N LEU A 45 -3.72 -7.60 -5.33
CA LEU A 45 -2.57 -8.47 -5.59
C LEU A 45 -1.43 -7.68 -6.26
N PRO A 46 -0.16 -7.93 -5.90
CA PRO A 46 0.97 -7.24 -6.53
C PRO A 46 1.03 -7.54 -8.03
N PRO A 47 1.14 -6.52 -8.89
CA PRO A 47 1.21 -6.70 -10.34
C PRO A 47 2.62 -7.12 -10.78
N PHE A 48 3.10 -8.30 -10.35
CA PHE A 48 4.49 -8.75 -10.55
C PHE A 48 4.97 -8.71 -12.01
N GLU A 49 4.09 -9.00 -12.97
CA GLU A 49 4.41 -8.97 -14.41
C GLU A 49 4.79 -7.58 -14.91
N ARG A 50 4.22 -6.53 -14.30
CA ARG A 50 4.39 -5.13 -14.74
C ARG A 50 5.25 -4.30 -13.79
N LEU A 51 5.54 -4.80 -12.59
CA LEU A 51 6.32 -4.10 -11.56
C LEU A 51 7.77 -3.86 -12.00
N GLN A 52 8.13 -2.59 -12.17
CA GLN A 52 9.46 -2.18 -12.55
C GLN A 52 10.38 -2.02 -11.34
N LEU A 53 11.68 -2.32 -11.51
CA LEU A 53 12.67 -2.17 -10.45
C LEU A 53 12.76 -0.72 -9.95
N ALA A 54 12.65 0.25 -10.86
CA ALA A 54 12.68 1.68 -10.56
C ALA A 54 11.54 2.17 -9.66
N GLU A 55 10.45 1.40 -9.53
CA GLU A 55 9.32 1.73 -8.65
C GLU A 55 9.58 1.33 -7.19
N ILE A 56 10.50 0.39 -6.94
CA ILE A 56 10.70 -0.21 -5.62
C ILE A 56 11.30 0.80 -4.64
N GLU A 57 12.40 1.44 -5.01
CA GLU A 57 13.11 2.40 -4.14
C GLU A 57 12.21 3.57 -3.66
N PRO A 58 11.51 4.30 -4.55
CA PRO A 58 10.64 5.39 -4.12
C PRO A 58 9.46 4.89 -3.26
N ALA A 59 8.82 3.76 -3.61
CA ALA A 59 7.69 3.23 -2.87
C ALA A 59 8.06 2.84 -1.43
N VAL A 60 9.15 2.09 -1.26
CA VAL A 60 9.62 1.66 0.07
C VAL A 60 10.08 2.86 0.88
N THR A 61 10.77 3.81 0.26
CA THR A 61 11.21 5.04 0.95
C THR A 61 10.02 5.86 1.45
N ASN A 62 8.98 6.02 0.63
CA ASN A 62 7.75 6.70 1.01
C ASN A 62 7.01 5.96 2.13
N ALA A 63 6.92 4.63 2.05
CA ALA A 63 6.29 3.82 3.09
C ALA A 63 7.03 3.93 4.43
N ALA A 64 8.36 3.87 4.42
CA ALA A 64 9.18 4.04 5.62
C ALA A 64 9.00 5.44 6.23
N ALA A 65 9.01 6.49 5.41
CA ALA A 65 8.79 7.86 5.88
C ALA A 65 7.37 8.08 6.45
N ASN A 66 6.36 7.50 5.81
CA ASN A 66 4.98 7.54 6.30
C ASN A 66 4.84 6.80 7.64
N TYR A 67 5.43 5.61 7.76
CA TYR A 67 5.43 4.83 9.00
C TYR A 67 6.12 5.60 10.14
N THR A 68 7.34 6.12 9.93
CA THR A 68 8.05 6.91 10.96
C THR A 68 7.23 8.14 11.40
N ARG A 69 6.62 8.86 10.45
CA ARG A 69 5.75 10.01 10.77
C ARG A 69 4.56 9.59 11.65
N ASP A 70 3.89 8.52 11.28
CA ASP A 70 2.66 8.11 11.97
C ASP A 70 2.97 7.43 13.31
N LEU A 71 4.12 6.78 13.43
CA LEU A 71 4.70 6.32 14.68
C LEU A 71 4.92 7.50 15.65
N HIS A 72 5.59 8.58 15.24
CA HIS A 72 5.81 9.75 16.11
C HIS A 72 4.51 10.40 16.57
N LYS A 73 3.48 10.42 15.71
CA LYS A 73 2.15 10.90 16.10
C LYS A 73 1.50 9.99 17.14
N LEU A 74 1.64 8.68 16.97
CA LEU A 74 1.11 7.70 17.92
C LEU A 74 1.83 7.80 19.27
N GLU A 75 3.16 7.87 19.27
CA GLU A 75 3.95 8.06 20.50
C GLU A 75 3.51 9.31 21.25
N LYS A 76 3.30 10.43 20.55
CA LYS A 76 2.78 11.64 21.19
C LYS A 76 1.39 11.41 21.80
N LYS A 77 0.47 10.78 21.07
CA LYS A 77 -0.88 10.45 21.57
C LYS A 77 -0.81 9.58 22.83
N LEU A 78 0.04 8.55 22.82
CA LEU A 78 0.18 7.60 23.94
C LEU A 78 0.84 8.26 25.15
N HIS A 79 1.87 9.08 24.93
CA HIS A 79 2.50 9.86 25.99
C HIS A 79 1.48 10.77 26.70
N ASP A 80 0.63 11.46 25.93
CA ASP A 80 -0.40 12.36 26.48
C ASP A 80 -1.52 11.58 27.20
N ALA A 81 -1.81 10.35 26.80
CA ALA A 81 -2.79 9.47 27.45
C ALA A 81 -2.31 8.86 28.78
N GLY A 82 -0.99 8.72 28.97
CA GLY A 82 -0.39 8.19 30.20
C GLY A 82 -0.86 6.76 30.50
N LYS A 83 -1.44 6.55 31.70
CA LYS A 83 -1.94 5.22 32.12
C LYS A 83 -3.33 4.88 31.57
N ASN A 84 -4.02 5.83 30.94
CA ASN A 84 -5.35 5.62 30.39
C ASN A 84 -5.27 5.17 28.92
N VAL A 85 -4.57 4.06 28.69
CA VAL A 85 -4.36 3.49 27.36
C VAL A 85 -5.00 2.11 27.33
N GLN A 86 -5.76 1.83 26.28
CA GLN A 86 -6.36 0.51 26.04
C GLN A 86 -5.62 -0.26 24.94
N PHE A 87 -5.85 -1.57 24.86
CA PHE A 87 -5.24 -2.44 23.86
C PHE A 87 -5.35 -1.87 22.43
N GLY A 88 -6.56 -1.47 22.03
CA GLY A 88 -6.84 -0.93 20.69
C GLY A 88 -6.23 0.45 20.43
N ASP A 89 -5.84 1.19 21.48
CA ASP A 89 -5.14 2.47 21.30
C ASP A 89 -3.68 2.29 20.88
N VAL A 90 -3.11 1.11 21.09
CA VAL A 90 -1.70 0.79 20.78
C VAL A 90 -1.59 -0.14 19.58
N VAL A 91 -2.26 -1.29 19.63
CA VAL A 91 -2.04 -2.38 18.65
C VAL A 91 -2.64 -2.03 17.30
N ASP A 92 -3.91 -1.64 17.26
CA ASP A 92 -4.61 -1.31 16.02
C ASP A 92 -3.88 -0.25 15.17
N PRO A 93 -3.44 0.91 15.72
CA PRO A 93 -2.72 1.88 14.91
C PRO A 93 -1.35 1.37 14.45
N LEU A 94 -0.62 0.61 15.28
CA LEU A 94 0.68 0.06 14.87
C LEU A 94 0.54 -0.95 13.72
N GLU A 95 -0.48 -1.83 13.78
CA GLU A 95 -0.75 -2.78 12.69
C GLU A 95 -1.11 -2.05 11.39
N VAL A 96 -2.02 -1.07 11.46
CA VAL A 96 -2.46 -0.32 10.28
C VAL A 96 -1.31 0.50 9.68
N GLN A 97 -0.52 1.17 10.51
CA GLN A 97 0.60 2.00 10.07
C GLN A 97 1.73 1.16 9.46
N GLY A 98 2.03 -0.01 10.04
CA GLY A 98 3.10 -0.90 9.59
C GLY A 98 2.75 -1.73 8.35
N ASP A 99 1.46 -1.97 8.08
CA ASP A 99 0.98 -2.87 7.02
C ASP A 99 1.55 -2.52 5.64
N ALA A 100 1.59 -1.24 5.27
CA ALA A 100 2.07 -0.82 3.96
C ALA A 100 3.55 -1.16 3.74
N LEU A 101 4.41 -0.82 4.71
CA LEU A 101 5.84 -1.12 4.66
C LEU A 101 6.08 -2.64 4.65
N GLY A 102 5.36 -3.38 5.52
CA GLY A 102 5.46 -4.83 5.59
C GLY A 102 5.10 -5.52 4.27
N ARG A 103 3.99 -5.12 3.63
CA ARG A 103 3.60 -5.66 2.30
C ARG A 103 4.65 -5.38 1.24
N MET A 104 5.18 -4.16 1.18
CA MET A 104 6.22 -3.82 0.21
C MET A 104 7.49 -4.64 0.43
N CYS A 105 7.96 -4.78 1.66
CA CYS A 105 9.09 -5.65 2.00
C CYS A 105 8.83 -7.11 1.60
N GLY A 106 7.61 -7.63 1.80
CA GLY A 106 7.23 -8.97 1.35
C GLY A 106 7.28 -9.13 -0.17
N ILE A 107 6.81 -8.14 -0.94
CA ILE A 107 6.83 -8.14 -2.41
C ILE A 107 8.28 -8.15 -2.93
N VAL A 108 9.13 -7.30 -2.35
CA VAL A 108 10.56 -7.24 -2.71
C VAL A 108 11.26 -8.55 -2.34
N GLY A 109 11.03 -9.07 -1.12
CA GLY A 109 11.58 -10.34 -0.66
C GLY A 109 11.15 -11.53 -1.52
N HIS A 110 9.91 -11.56 -2.00
CA HIS A 110 9.45 -12.56 -2.95
C HIS A 110 10.25 -12.49 -4.26
N ARG A 111 10.40 -11.30 -4.86
CA ARG A 111 11.18 -11.12 -6.10
C ARG A 111 12.64 -11.53 -5.92
N MET A 112 13.24 -11.19 -4.78
CA MET A 112 14.59 -11.64 -4.40
C MET A 112 14.69 -13.17 -4.35
N SER A 113 13.63 -13.87 -3.95
CA SER A 113 13.63 -15.33 -3.84
C SER A 113 13.37 -16.06 -5.15
N VAL A 114 12.52 -15.52 -6.04
CA VAL A 114 12.07 -16.25 -7.25
C VAL A 114 12.69 -15.75 -8.55
N CYS A 115 13.15 -14.49 -8.59
CA CYS A 115 13.67 -13.83 -9.80
C CYS A 115 14.78 -12.83 -9.43
N SER A 116 15.83 -13.31 -8.76
CA SER A 116 16.94 -12.46 -8.30
C SER A 116 17.82 -11.92 -9.44
N SER A 117 18.35 -10.70 -9.27
CA SER A 117 19.34 -10.06 -10.15
C SER A 117 20.30 -9.17 -9.35
N GLU A 118 21.48 -8.88 -9.92
CA GLU A 118 22.45 -7.97 -9.28
C GLU A 118 21.88 -6.55 -9.06
N GLU A 119 21.10 -6.06 -10.03
CA GLU A 119 20.42 -4.76 -9.91
C GLU A 119 19.43 -4.74 -8.74
N LEU A 120 18.66 -5.83 -8.57
CA LEU A 120 17.71 -5.97 -7.46
C LEU A 120 18.45 -6.09 -6.12
N HIS A 121 19.57 -6.82 -6.07
CA HIS A 121 20.43 -6.88 -4.88
C HIS A 121 20.96 -5.50 -4.47
N ALA A 122 21.38 -4.67 -5.44
CA ALA A 122 21.87 -3.33 -5.17
C ALA A 122 20.76 -2.42 -4.60
N VAL A 123 19.55 -2.45 -5.17
CA VAL A 123 18.39 -1.71 -4.65
C VAL A 123 18.00 -2.21 -3.26
N HIS A 124 17.90 -3.53 -3.08
CA HIS A 124 17.57 -4.15 -1.80
C HIS A 124 18.58 -3.78 -0.71
N GLY A 125 19.88 -3.82 -1.01
CA GLY A 125 20.93 -3.47 -0.04
C GLY A 125 20.80 -2.05 0.51
N LYS A 126 20.47 -1.08 -0.36
CA LYS A 126 20.19 0.30 0.07
C LYS A 126 18.95 0.38 0.96
N LEU A 127 17.85 -0.27 0.55
CA LEU A 127 16.59 -0.23 1.27
C LEU A 127 16.63 -0.98 2.61
N GLN A 128 17.43 -2.04 2.71
CA GLN A 128 17.56 -2.84 3.92
C GLN A 128 18.02 -1.99 5.11
N GLN A 129 18.97 -1.08 4.88
CA GLN A 129 19.45 -0.17 5.94
C GLN A 129 18.34 0.78 6.41
N LEU A 130 17.58 1.35 5.47
CA LEU A 130 16.45 2.22 5.78
C LEU A 130 15.37 1.48 6.58
N VAL A 131 14.92 0.32 6.09
CA VAL A 131 13.89 -0.49 6.73
C VAL A 131 14.33 -0.93 8.12
N THR A 132 15.57 -1.41 8.25
CA THR A 132 16.12 -1.85 9.54
C THR A 132 16.13 -0.70 10.55
N LYS A 133 16.57 0.50 10.14
CA LYS A 133 16.54 1.69 11.00
C LYS A 133 15.13 2.01 11.46
N THR A 134 14.18 2.06 10.52
CA THR A 134 12.76 2.38 10.80
C THR A 134 12.09 1.38 11.73
N VAL A 135 12.31 0.07 11.53
CA VAL A 135 11.76 -0.96 12.42
C VAL A 135 12.45 -0.93 13.79
N THR A 136 13.77 -0.70 13.82
CA THR A 136 14.52 -0.57 15.08
C THR A 136 13.98 0.57 15.92
N GLU A 137 13.74 1.74 15.31
CA GLU A 137 13.17 2.91 15.97
C GLU A 137 11.84 2.60 16.68
N ALA A 138 10.90 1.92 15.98
CA ALA A 138 9.64 1.49 16.60
C ALA A 138 9.86 0.47 17.73
N SER A 139 10.69 -0.54 17.51
CA SER A 139 10.93 -1.62 18.49
C SER A 139 11.63 -1.13 19.77
N GLN A 140 12.40 -0.04 19.67
CA GLN A 140 13.14 0.55 20.79
C GLN A 140 12.40 1.74 21.41
N SER A 141 11.15 2.00 21.00
CA SER A 141 10.36 3.08 21.55
C SER A 141 9.96 2.80 23.00
N LYS A 142 10.51 3.59 23.93
CA LYS A 142 10.12 3.53 25.34
C LYS A 142 8.65 3.87 25.54
N THR A 143 8.10 4.81 24.76
CA THR A 143 6.70 5.21 24.88
C THR A 143 5.76 4.07 24.50
N LEU A 144 6.08 3.29 23.46
CA LEU A 144 5.31 2.10 23.12
C LEU A 144 5.44 1.03 24.20
N TYR A 145 6.64 0.80 24.73
CA TYR A 145 6.85 -0.15 25.83
C TYR A 145 6.00 0.21 27.07
N ASP A 146 6.06 1.47 27.49
CA ASP A 146 5.30 1.96 28.65
C ASP A 146 3.78 1.86 28.40
N ALA A 147 3.33 2.07 27.16
CA ALA A 147 1.93 1.88 26.78
C ALA A 147 1.50 0.40 26.84
N TYR A 148 2.33 -0.52 26.34
CA TYR A 148 2.07 -1.96 26.47
C TYR A 148 2.03 -2.41 27.93
N LEU A 149 2.93 -1.87 28.76
CA LEU A 149 2.95 -2.15 30.18
C LEU A 149 1.70 -1.61 30.88
N ALA A 150 1.25 -0.40 30.53
CA ALA A 150 0.00 0.17 31.06
C ALA A 150 -1.22 -0.71 30.72
N VAL A 151 -1.32 -1.21 29.49
CA VAL A 151 -2.39 -2.16 29.11
C VAL A 151 -2.30 -3.44 29.94
N ARG A 152 -1.09 -3.98 30.12
CA ARG A 152 -0.84 -5.21 30.90
C ARG A 152 -1.21 -5.07 32.39
N GLU A 153 -1.03 -3.88 32.96
CA GLU A 153 -1.33 -3.56 34.36
C GLU A 153 -2.76 -3.03 34.58
N SER A 154 -3.50 -2.77 33.50
CA SER A 154 -4.86 -2.21 33.56
C SER A 154 -5.92 -3.27 33.91
N ASP A 155 -7.09 -2.79 34.35
CA ASP A 155 -8.28 -3.62 34.55
C ASP A 155 -8.78 -4.25 33.23
N GLU A 156 -8.43 -3.68 32.07
CA GLU A 156 -8.75 -4.22 30.75
C GLU A 156 -8.09 -5.58 30.51
N TRP A 157 -6.91 -5.83 31.10
CA TRP A 157 -6.16 -7.08 30.92
C TRP A 157 -7.01 -8.34 31.10
N SER A 158 -7.85 -8.35 32.15
CA SER A 158 -8.75 -9.46 32.48
C SER A 158 -9.88 -9.69 31.48
N LYS A 159 -10.16 -8.69 30.63
CA LYS A 159 -11.22 -8.69 29.61
C LYS A 159 -10.70 -9.00 28.21
N LEU A 160 -9.38 -8.93 28.00
CA LEU A 160 -8.76 -9.24 26.71
C LEU A 160 -8.86 -10.73 26.37
N GLU A 161 -9.00 -11.03 25.09
CA GLU A 161 -8.91 -12.41 24.60
C GLU A 161 -7.50 -12.97 24.78
N LEU A 162 -7.38 -14.30 24.83
CA LEU A 162 -6.08 -14.98 24.95
C LEU A 162 -5.09 -14.55 23.86
N ALA A 163 -5.56 -14.31 22.64
CA ALA A 163 -4.73 -13.83 21.53
C ALA A 163 -4.19 -12.42 21.79
N GLN A 164 -5.03 -11.51 22.30
CA GLN A 164 -4.64 -10.13 22.64
C GLN A 164 -3.65 -10.12 23.80
N GLN A 165 -3.90 -10.90 24.85
CA GLN A 165 -2.97 -11.07 25.96
C GLN A 165 -1.60 -11.56 25.47
N ARG A 166 -1.60 -12.54 24.55
CA ARG A 166 -0.36 -13.06 23.97
C ARG A 166 0.43 -12.01 23.18
N ILE A 167 -0.25 -11.14 22.44
CA ILE A 167 0.39 -10.04 21.70
C ILE A 167 1.13 -9.12 22.68
N ILE A 168 0.45 -8.66 23.73
CA ILE A 168 1.04 -7.77 24.74
C ILE A 168 2.26 -8.42 25.42
N GLU A 169 2.15 -9.68 25.82
CA GLU A 169 3.27 -10.42 26.43
C GLU A 169 4.48 -10.55 25.51
N LEU A 170 4.24 -10.78 24.20
CA LEU A 170 5.31 -10.86 23.22
C LEU A 170 5.98 -9.50 22.99
N CYS A 171 5.21 -8.41 23.02
CA CYS A 171 5.74 -7.05 22.87
C CYS A 171 6.57 -6.60 24.08
N LEU A 172 6.36 -7.17 25.27
CA LEU A 172 7.10 -6.82 26.50
C LEU A 172 8.37 -7.65 26.74
N ARG A 173 8.67 -8.64 25.86
CA ARG A 173 9.79 -9.58 26.02
C ARG A 173 11.00 -9.20 25.17
#